data_AF-A0A0P9AAA4-F1
#
_entry.id   AF-A0A0P9AAA4-F1
#
_cell.length_a   1.000
_cell.length_b   1.000
_cell.length_c   1.000
_cell.angle_alpha   90.00
_cell.angle_beta   90.00
_cell.angle_gamma   90.00
#
_symmetry.space_group_name_H-M   'P 1'
#
loop_
_entity.id
_entity.type
_entity.pdbx_description
1 polymer ?
#
loop_
_entity_poly.entity_id
_entity_poly.type
_entity_poly.pdbx_seq_one_letter_code
_entity_poly.pdbx_strand_id
1 'polypeptide(L)'
;MSRNKAKTAILKWYDKRQPTRSERVRFSRNIDLFFETISEREHWNESLSTLLEDHGKARFATAGKTWRADPTESGLVVTSIVPGWGFGWRDVFNDDMSEDFFSWLGHYCRQYIHRSNICKVLMASWERDGIILHPFGPGGSSQRYAGSTSVGSPIEVLAAAMPGVARSWGPRLVNPTFYRSKWAKRNTLDPSIQQGVSHFLRAQSLLKANFEIEALVAMDCVIQSLQNMDWSWASGNPKRERRDLCRALGFGVASQDLSEEVYFLRNQFGAHAGGWRWWDAGEYLEGDICNKASRLSSRVLRKSADIEAQHRMFDPEPENWANWLEDSFDGIWTAVWFKDPT
;
A
#
# COMPACT_ATOMS: atom_id res chain seq x y z
N MET A 1 12.80 -19.75 -14.28
CA MET A 1 11.42 -20.30 -14.33
C MET A 1 10.36 -19.20 -14.19
N SER A 2 10.69 -18.05 -13.58
CA SER A 2 9.82 -16.86 -13.43
C SER A 2 9.53 -16.13 -14.73
N ARG A 3 10.54 -15.80 -15.55
CA ARG A 3 10.37 -14.99 -16.77
C ARG A 3 9.37 -15.57 -17.79
N ASN A 4 9.33 -16.89 -17.97
CA ASN A 4 8.34 -17.55 -18.83
C ASN A 4 6.90 -17.40 -18.30
N LYS A 5 6.71 -17.45 -16.97
CA LYS A 5 5.40 -17.22 -16.36
C LYS A 5 4.98 -15.76 -16.53
N ALA A 6 5.90 -14.83 -16.27
CA ALA A 6 5.67 -13.40 -16.45
C ALA A 6 5.26 -13.06 -17.89
N LYS A 7 6.02 -13.57 -18.86
CA LYS A 7 5.70 -13.43 -20.29
C LYS A 7 4.33 -14.01 -20.63
N THR A 8 4.00 -15.18 -20.08
CA THR A 8 2.69 -15.80 -20.29
C THR A 8 1.56 -14.93 -19.73
N ALA A 9 1.72 -14.36 -18.54
CA ALA A 9 0.73 -13.47 -17.92
C ALA A 9 0.51 -12.18 -18.73
N ILE A 10 1.60 -11.54 -19.16
CA ILE A 10 1.55 -10.33 -19.99
C ILE A 10 0.90 -10.62 -21.35
N LEU A 11 1.27 -11.74 -22.00
CA LEU A 11 0.66 -12.14 -23.27
C LEU A 11 -0.83 -12.45 -23.13
N LYS A 12 -1.25 -13.12 -22.06
CA LYS A 12 -2.67 -13.37 -21.77
C LYS A 12 -3.46 -12.07 -21.63
N TRP A 13 -2.89 -11.06 -20.97
CA TRP A 13 -3.51 -9.74 -20.90
C TRP A 13 -3.58 -9.07 -22.28
N TYR A 14 -2.50 -9.13 -23.06
CA TYR A 14 -2.44 -8.52 -24.38
C TYR A 14 -3.41 -9.17 -25.38
N ASP A 15 -3.55 -10.50 -25.31
CA ASP A 15 -4.43 -11.29 -26.17
C ASP A 15 -5.91 -10.89 -26.02
N LYS A 16 -6.32 -10.28 -24.89
CA LYS A 16 -7.68 -9.72 -24.70
C LYS A 16 -8.01 -8.58 -25.67
N ARG A 17 -6.99 -7.94 -26.24
CA ARG A 17 -7.13 -6.88 -27.25
C ARG A 17 -7.31 -7.44 -28.67
N GLN A 18 -7.32 -8.77 -28.82
CA GLN A 18 -7.43 -9.48 -30.09
C GLN A 18 -6.39 -9.01 -31.15
N PRO A 19 -5.09 -9.02 -30.80
CA PRO A 19 -4.03 -8.57 -31.70
C PRO A 19 -3.92 -9.49 -32.93
N THR A 20 -3.47 -8.94 -34.04
CA THR A 20 -3.04 -9.75 -35.19
C THR A 20 -1.83 -10.62 -34.82
N ARG A 21 -1.58 -11.68 -35.62
CA ARG A 21 -0.43 -12.56 -35.39
C ARG A 21 0.91 -11.82 -35.40
N SER A 22 1.08 -10.84 -36.31
CA SER A 22 2.31 -10.05 -36.41
C SER A 22 2.50 -9.15 -35.18
N GLU A 23 1.44 -8.47 -34.73
CA GLU A 23 1.46 -7.64 -33.52
C GLU A 23 1.80 -8.46 -32.28
N ARG A 24 1.17 -9.63 -32.12
CA ARG A 24 1.44 -10.54 -31.00
C ARG A 24 2.89 -11.03 -30.98
N VAL A 25 3.45 -11.37 -32.14
CA VAL A 25 4.86 -11.80 -32.25
C VAL A 25 5.81 -10.65 -31.89
N ARG A 26 5.54 -9.43 -32.40
CA ARG A 26 6.33 -8.24 -32.06
C ARG A 26 6.28 -7.94 -30.56
N PHE A 27 5.07 -7.90 -29.99
CA PHE A 27 4.91 -7.64 -28.56
C PHE A 27 5.58 -8.72 -27.69
N SER A 28 5.45 -9.99 -28.06
CA SER A 28 6.14 -11.10 -27.39
C SER A 28 7.66 -10.92 -27.35
N ARG A 29 8.28 -10.43 -28.43
CA ARG A 29 9.72 -10.09 -28.47
C ARG A 29 10.05 -8.90 -27.58
N ASN A 30 9.18 -7.89 -27.54
CA ASN A 30 9.38 -6.71 -26.69
C ASN A 30 9.29 -7.07 -25.19
N ILE A 31 8.48 -8.07 -24.82
CA ILE A 31 8.50 -8.60 -23.44
C ILE A 31 9.87 -9.20 -23.11
N ASP A 32 10.50 -9.93 -24.02
CA ASP A 32 11.85 -10.44 -23.79
C ASP A 32 12.83 -9.27 -23.65
N LEU A 33 12.81 -8.33 -24.58
CA LEU A 33 13.67 -7.15 -24.56
C LEU A 33 13.51 -6.32 -23.27
N PHE A 34 12.29 -6.21 -22.74
CA PHE A 34 12.01 -5.56 -21.46
C PHE A 34 12.80 -6.20 -20.31
N PHE A 35 12.72 -7.51 -20.15
CA PHE A 35 13.41 -8.22 -19.06
C PHE A 35 14.93 -8.21 -19.24
N GLU A 36 15.43 -8.29 -20.47
CA GLU A 36 16.86 -8.07 -20.78
C GLU A 36 17.31 -6.68 -20.35
N THR A 37 16.57 -5.65 -20.76
CA THR A 37 16.88 -4.25 -20.43
C THR A 37 16.80 -3.99 -18.93
N ILE A 38 15.82 -4.57 -18.22
CA ILE A 38 15.74 -4.45 -16.76
C ILE A 38 16.94 -5.09 -16.07
N SER A 39 17.42 -6.23 -16.57
CA SER A 39 18.59 -6.92 -16.01
C SER A 39 19.85 -6.06 -16.11
N GLU A 40 20.01 -5.32 -17.21
CA GLU A 40 21.11 -4.34 -17.38
C GLU A 40 20.94 -3.08 -16.51
N ARG A 41 19.73 -2.84 -15.99
CA ARG A 41 19.35 -1.70 -15.16
C ARG A 41 19.13 -2.09 -13.69
N GLU A 42 19.78 -3.15 -13.21
CA GLU A 42 19.60 -3.67 -11.85
C GLU A 42 19.81 -2.65 -10.72
N HIS A 43 20.66 -1.65 -10.96
CA HIS A 43 20.97 -0.56 -10.02
C HIS A 43 20.21 0.74 -10.29
N TRP A 44 19.30 0.76 -11.27
CA TRP A 44 18.53 1.97 -11.57
C TRP A 44 17.51 2.22 -10.47
N ASN A 45 17.82 3.22 -9.66
CA ASN A 45 17.01 3.67 -8.55
C ASN A 45 16.46 5.07 -8.82
N GLU A 46 15.26 5.31 -8.33
CA GLU A 46 14.58 6.60 -8.26
C GLU A 46 14.28 6.90 -6.78
N SER A 47 14.27 8.18 -6.40
CA SER A 47 13.72 8.62 -5.11
C SER A 47 12.36 9.25 -5.32
N LEU A 48 11.31 8.68 -4.71
CA LEU A 48 9.97 9.23 -4.72
C LEU A 48 9.64 9.83 -3.36
N SER A 49 9.12 11.06 -3.36
CA SER A 49 8.70 11.74 -2.13
C SER A 49 7.23 12.14 -2.18
N THR A 50 6.55 12.05 -1.04
CA THR A 50 5.16 12.47 -0.85
C THR A 50 5.01 13.21 0.48
N LEU A 51 4.36 14.37 0.47
CA LEU A 51 3.95 15.07 1.68
C LEU A 51 2.65 14.47 2.23
N LEU A 52 2.69 14.07 3.50
CA LEU A 52 1.53 13.79 4.34
C LEU A 52 1.23 15.05 5.14
N GLU A 53 0.38 15.90 4.58
CA GLU A 53 0.09 17.23 5.11
C GLU A 53 -0.69 17.15 6.43
N ASP A 54 -0.23 17.91 7.42
CA ASP A 54 -0.91 18.06 8.71
C ASP A 54 -0.67 19.40 9.39
N HIS A 55 -0.10 20.37 8.64
CA HIS A 55 0.30 21.67 9.14
C HIS A 55 1.31 21.61 10.29
N GLY A 56 2.26 20.66 10.21
CA GLY A 56 3.40 20.55 11.13
C GLY A 56 3.05 19.95 12.50
N LYS A 57 1.95 19.19 12.58
CA LYS A 57 1.51 18.52 13.81
C LYS A 57 2.41 17.33 14.15
N ALA A 58 2.76 16.52 13.17
CA ALA A 58 3.64 15.39 13.34
C ALA A 58 5.10 15.85 13.36
N ARG A 59 5.67 15.88 14.56
CA ARG A 59 7.04 16.38 14.83
C ARG A 59 8.01 15.26 15.13
N PHE A 60 7.98 14.21 14.31
CA PHE A 60 8.84 13.05 14.50
C PHE A 60 9.47 12.60 13.19
N ALA A 61 10.61 11.93 13.31
CA ALA A 61 11.24 11.25 12.19
C ALA A 61 11.13 9.74 12.37
N THR A 62 11.07 9.00 11.28
CA THR A 62 11.17 7.53 11.28
C THR A 62 11.80 7.07 9.98
N ALA A 63 12.47 5.93 9.95
CA ALA A 63 13.19 5.46 8.76
C ALA A 63 13.35 3.94 8.74
N GLY A 64 13.49 3.41 7.52
CA GLY A 64 13.98 2.07 7.21
C GLY A 64 15.32 2.12 6.45
N LYS A 65 15.69 1.03 5.76
CA LYS A 65 16.93 0.98 4.98
C LYS A 65 16.83 1.86 3.74
N THR A 66 15.70 1.80 3.04
CA THR A 66 15.50 2.49 1.74
C THR A 66 14.45 3.58 1.77
N TRP A 67 13.97 3.96 2.95
CA TRP A 67 12.96 5.01 3.09
C TRP A 67 13.11 5.76 4.40
N ARG A 68 12.53 6.96 4.44
CA ARG A 68 12.47 7.81 5.63
C ARG A 68 11.24 8.70 5.59
N ALA A 69 10.80 9.12 6.75
CA ALA A 69 9.79 10.13 6.93
C ALA A 69 10.31 11.22 7.84
N ASP A 70 10.25 12.45 7.36
CA ASP A 70 10.85 13.60 7.99
C ASP A 70 9.85 14.72 8.19
N PRO A 71 9.83 15.35 9.37
CA PRO A 71 8.91 16.42 9.62
C PRO A 71 9.44 17.71 8.99
N THR A 72 8.52 18.45 8.39
CA THR A 72 8.67 19.80 7.86
C THR A 72 7.61 20.68 8.52
N GLU A 73 7.62 21.98 8.22
CA GLU A 73 6.54 22.88 8.67
C GLU A 73 5.19 22.54 8.02
N SER A 74 5.19 21.96 6.81
CA SER A 74 3.96 21.56 6.11
C SER A 74 3.41 20.20 6.57
N GLY A 75 4.28 19.33 7.08
CA GLY A 75 3.91 18.01 7.62
C GLY A 75 5.01 16.96 7.44
N LEU A 76 4.63 15.68 7.36
CA LEU A 76 5.60 14.59 7.21
C LEU A 76 5.87 14.28 5.74
N VAL A 77 7.12 14.47 5.30
CA VAL A 77 7.54 14.06 3.97
C VAL A 77 8.08 12.64 4.03
N VAL A 78 7.43 11.72 3.32
CA VAL A 78 7.91 10.34 3.13
C VAL A 78 8.72 10.27 1.86
N THR A 79 9.98 9.85 1.95
CA THR A 79 10.86 9.61 0.80
C THR A 79 11.23 8.13 0.74
N SER A 80 11.16 7.51 -0.43
CA SER A 80 11.52 6.10 -0.66
C SER A 80 12.38 5.94 -1.90
N ILE A 81 13.34 5.03 -1.82
CA ILE A 81 14.05 4.50 -2.99
C ILE A 81 13.15 3.45 -3.64
N VAL A 82 12.95 3.57 -4.95
CA VAL A 82 12.08 2.72 -5.77
C VAL A 82 12.79 2.39 -7.10
N PRO A 83 12.36 1.35 -7.83
CA PRO A 83 12.96 1.05 -9.12
C PRO A 83 12.73 2.17 -10.14
N GLY A 84 13.79 2.54 -10.87
CA GLY A 84 13.78 3.54 -11.93
C GLY A 84 13.18 3.06 -13.25
N TRP A 85 12.13 2.23 -13.22
CA TRP A 85 11.54 1.62 -14.42
C TRP A 85 10.39 2.41 -15.02
N GLY A 86 10.06 3.58 -14.50
CA GLY A 86 8.98 4.42 -15.03
C GLY A 86 9.36 5.25 -16.25
N PHE A 87 10.56 5.08 -16.82
CA PHE A 87 11.11 5.95 -17.87
C PHE A 87 12.18 5.24 -18.73
N GLY A 88 12.59 5.90 -19.83
CA GLY A 88 13.68 5.44 -20.70
C GLY A 88 13.31 4.25 -21.58
N TRP A 89 12.02 4.08 -21.89
CA TRP A 89 11.49 3.00 -22.74
C TRP A 89 11.37 3.39 -24.22
N ARG A 90 11.34 4.70 -24.52
CA ARG A 90 11.37 5.24 -25.90
C ARG A 90 12.58 4.79 -26.69
N ASP A 91 13.72 4.69 -26.02
CA ASP A 91 14.98 4.28 -26.65
C ASP A 91 15.10 2.75 -26.78
N VAL A 92 14.15 2.00 -26.22
CA VAL A 92 14.13 0.53 -26.17
C VAL A 92 13.09 -0.03 -27.13
N PHE A 93 11.89 0.55 -27.16
CA PHE A 93 10.79 0.08 -27.99
C PHE A 93 10.51 1.02 -29.16
N ASN A 94 10.29 0.44 -30.34
CA ASN A 94 9.96 1.17 -31.56
C ASN A 94 8.45 1.26 -31.81
N ASP A 95 7.61 0.85 -30.86
CA ASP A 95 6.15 0.95 -30.94
C ASP A 95 5.51 1.48 -29.66
N ASP A 96 4.57 2.42 -29.83
CA ASP A 96 3.88 3.14 -28.76
C ASP A 96 3.20 2.20 -27.76
N MET A 97 2.63 1.09 -28.25
CA MET A 97 1.95 0.12 -27.38
C MET A 97 2.91 -0.41 -26.31
N SER A 98 4.08 -0.90 -26.74
CA SER A 98 5.06 -1.49 -25.84
C SER A 98 5.65 -0.43 -24.91
N GLU A 99 5.98 0.75 -25.45
CA GLU A 99 6.44 1.88 -24.64
C GLU A 99 5.43 2.21 -23.53
N ASP A 100 4.17 2.43 -23.88
CA ASP A 100 3.11 2.78 -22.94
C ASP A 100 2.94 1.69 -21.89
N PHE A 101 2.81 0.43 -22.33
CA PHE A 101 2.58 -0.70 -21.43
C PHE A 101 3.69 -0.83 -20.37
N PHE A 102 4.96 -0.86 -20.80
CA PHE A 102 6.07 -1.04 -19.87
C PHE A 102 6.35 0.20 -19.03
N SER A 103 6.08 1.40 -19.57
CA SER A 103 6.10 2.65 -18.79
C SER A 103 5.07 2.63 -17.66
N TRP A 104 3.84 2.20 -17.95
CA TRP A 104 2.79 2.07 -16.95
C TRP A 104 3.10 0.96 -15.94
N LEU A 105 3.63 -0.18 -16.38
CA LEU A 105 4.00 -1.27 -15.48
C LEU A 105 5.06 -0.80 -14.47
N GLY A 106 6.13 -0.17 -14.96
CA GLY A 106 7.17 0.42 -14.12
C GLY A 106 6.61 1.50 -13.19
N HIS A 107 5.71 2.35 -13.69
CA HIS A 107 5.03 3.38 -12.89
C HIS A 107 4.25 2.78 -11.71
N TYR A 108 3.46 1.72 -11.93
CA TYR A 108 2.70 1.11 -10.84
C TYR A 108 3.60 0.33 -9.87
N CYS A 109 4.66 -0.33 -10.34
CA CYS A 109 5.64 -0.99 -9.47
C CYS A 109 6.29 0.00 -8.47
N ARG A 110 6.74 1.17 -8.94
CA ARG A 110 7.32 2.17 -8.02
C ARG A 110 6.29 2.75 -7.05
N GLN A 111 5.06 2.99 -7.51
CA GLN A 111 3.97 3.51 -6.67
C GLN A 111 3.61 2.49 -5.59
N TYR A 112 3.57 1.22 -5.95
CA TYR A 112 3.27 0.10 -5.07
C TYR A 112 4.25 0.01 -3.89
N ILE A 113 5.55 0.10 -4.16
CA ILE A 113 6.60 0.12 -3.13
C ILE A 113 6.47 1.39 -2.27
N HIS A 114 6.35 2.56 -2.88
CA HIS A 114 6.27 3.82 -2.12
C HIS A 114 5.02 3.88 -1.22
N ARG A 115 3.87 3.39 -1.70
CA ARG A 115 2.63 3.32 -0.92
C ARG A 115 2.75 2.40 0.29
N SER A 116 3.55 1.34 0.22
CA SER A 116 3.84 0.51 1.39
C SER A 116 4.51 1.35 2.48
N ASN A 117 5.55 2.12 2.14
CA ASN A 117 6.26 2.98 3.09
C ASN A 117 5.36 4.11 3.64
N ILE A 118 4.50 4.69 2.78
CA ILE A 118 3.46 5.62 3.25
C ILE A 118 2.56 4.95 4.30
N CYS A 119 2.08 3.71 4.08
CA CYS A 119 1.25 3.00 5.05
C CYS A 119 1.95 2.80 6.40
N LYS A 120 3.27 2.50 6.40
CA LYS A 120 4.06 2.41 7.63
C LYS A 120 4.05 3.73 8.40
N VAL A 121 4.23 4.85 7.70
CA VAL A 121 4.28 6.20 8.30
C VAL A 121 2.92 6.66 8.80
N LEU A 122 1.87 6.40 8.02
CA LEU A 122 0.49 6.69 8.40
C LEU A 122 0.14 6.02 9.74
N MET A 123 0.45 4.73 9.86
CA MET A 123 0.18 3.98 11.08
C MET A 123 1.12 4.37 12.23
N ALA A 124 2.39 4.70 11.96
CA ALA A 124 3.30 5.22 12.97
C ALA A 124 2.81 6.56 13.55
N SER A 125 2.28 7.45 12.72
CA SER A 125 1.72 8.75 13.11
C SER A 125 0.49 8.57 14.00
N TRP A 126 -0.40 7.65 13.61
CA TRP A 126 -1.55 7.29 14.41
C TRP A 126 -1.15 6.68 15.77
N GLU A 127 -0.23 5.71 15.78
CA GLU A 127 0.19 5.03 17.02
C GLU A 127 0.85 5.97 18.03
N ARG A 128 1.63 6.94 17.54
CA ARG A 128 2.39 7.86 18.38
C ARG A 128 1.51 8.96 18.97
N ASP A 129 0.80 9.67 18.11
CA ASP A 129 0.18 10.95 18.43
C ASP A 129 -1.34 10.96 18.15
N GLY A 130 -1.91 9.84 17.69
CA GLY A 130 -3.31 9.78 17.26
C GLY A 130 -3.61 10.65 16.04
N ILE A 131 -2.58 11.05 15.28
CA ILE A 131 -2.71 11.92 14.11
C ILE A 131 -3.19 11.08 12.93
N ILE A 132 -4.21 11.61 12.24
CA ILE A 132 -4.73 11.01 11.02
C ILE A 132 -4.21 11.86 9.87
N LEU A 133 -3.30 11.28 9.10
CA LEU A 133 -2.77 11.90 7.89
C LEU A 133 -3.47 11.30 6.68
N HIS A 134 -3.66 12.11 5.64
CA HIS A 134 -4.20 11.65 4.38
C HIS A 134 -3.12 11.71 3.30
N PRO A 135 -2.91 10.62 2.52
CA PRO A 135 -1.94 10.62 1.44
C PRO A 135 -2.36 11.49 0.25
N PHE A 136 -3.60 11.98 0.24
CA PHE A 136 -4.18 12.85 -0.79
C PHE A 136 -4.50 14.24 -0.22
N GLY A 137 -3.48 14.92 0.30
CA GLY A 137 -3.59 16.33 0.66
C GLY A 137 -3.74 17.21 -0.60
N PRO A 138 -4.30 18.43 -0.48
CA PRO A 138 -4.46 19.37 -1.60
C PRO A 138 -3.12 19.73 -2.27
N GLY A 139 -2.00 19.59 -1.56
CA GLY A 139 -0.66 19.82 -2.07
C GLY A 139 0.03 18.59 -2.66
N GLY A 140 -0.70 17.59 -3.18
CA GLY A 140 -0.21 16.33 -3.77
C GLY A 140 0.93 16.51 -4.77
N SER A 141 2.13 16.76 -4.26
CA SER A 141 3.34 17.02 -5.00
C SER A 141 4.05 15.68 -5.13
N SER A 142 3.63 14.88 -6.09
CA SER A 142 4.50 13.85 -6.65
C SER A 142 5.57 14.59 -7.47
N GLN A 143 6.56 15.17 -6.81
CA GLN A 143 7.69 15.70 -7.52
C GLN A 143 8.61 14.55 -7.91
N ARG A 144 8.57 14.24 -9.21
CA ARG A 144 9.64 13.52 -9.89
C ARG A 144 10.85 14.44 -9.90
N TYR A 145 11.76 14.30 -8.97
CA TYR A 145 13.11 14.79 -9.20
C TYR A 145 13.92 13.70 -9.86
N ALA A 146 14.09 13.86 -11.18
CA ALA A 146 15.31 13.40 -11.84
C ALA A 146 16.49 14.07 -11.11
N GLY A 147 17.54 13.32 -10.81
CA GLY A 147 18.72 13.94 -10.20
C GLY A 147 19.74 13.00 -9.60
N SER A 148 19.41 11.73 -9.42
CA SER A 148 20.46 10.72 -9.37
C SER A 148 19.88 9.36 -9.74
N THR A 149 20.31 8.82 -10.87
CA THR A 149 20.76 7.43 -10.90
C THR A 149 21.98 7.34 -9.98
N SER A 150 21.82 7.58 -8.67
CA SER A 150 22.95 7.44 -7.75
C SER A 150 23.11 5.95 -7.52
N VAL A 151 24.17 5.45 -8.13
CA VAL A 151 24.82 4.25 -7.61
C VAL A 151 25.46 4.68 -6.30
N GLY A 152 25.06 4.07 -5.20
CA GLY A 152 25.50 4.49 -3.87
C GLY A 152 24.72 3.83 -2.77
N SER A 153 25.14 4.07 -1.53
CA SER A 153 24.43 3.57 -0.37
C SER A 153 23.03 4.21 -0.26
N PRO A 154 22.02 3.51 0.29
CA PRO A 154 20.69 4.08 0.48
C PRO A 154 20.67 5.44 1.21
N ILE A 155 21.63 5.64 2.12
CA ILE A 155 21.78 6.90 2.87
C ILE A 155 22.12 8.06 1.93
N GLU A 156 23.06 7.85 1.01
CA GLU A 156 23.49 8.86 0.03
C GLU A 156 22.36 9.18 -0.95
N VAL A 157 21.66 8.14 -1.45
CA VAL A 157 20.52 8.29 -2.36
C VAL A 157 19.42 9.14 -1.70
N LEU A 158 19.04 8.81 -0.47
CA LEU A 158 18.02 9.55 0.28
C LEU A 158 18.47 10.97 0.64
N ALA A 159 19.76 11.18 0.92
CA ALA A 159 20.31 12.51 1.17
C ALA A 159 20.27 13.40 -0.08
N ALA A 160 20.58 12.83 -1.25
CA ALA A 160 20.53 13.54 -2.54
C ALA A 160 19.13 14.03 -2.90
N ALA A 161 18.06 13.37 -2.42
CA ALA A 161 16.68 13.80 -2.62
C ALA A 161 16.27 15.04 -1.78
N MET A 162 17.01 15.37 -0.72
CA MET A 162 16.61 16.38 0.27
C MET A 162 16.54 17.82 -0.23
N PRO A 163 17.47 18.31 -1.08
CA PRO A 163 17.34 19.66 -1.64
C PRO A 163 16.03 19.85 -2.41
N GLY A 164 15.56 18.81 -3.12
CA GLY A 164 14.28 18.82 -3.82
C GLY A 164 13.10 18.92 -2.86
N VAL A 165 13.11 18.09 -1.80
CA VAL A 165 12.09 18.13 -0.72
C VAL A 165 12.02 19.52 -0.07
N ALA A 166 13.18 20.10 0.28
CA ALA A 166 13.25 21.39 0.95
C ALA A 166 12.70 22.54 0.11
N ARG A 167 12.95 22.52 -1.21
CA ARG A 167 12.40 23.51 -2.14
C ARG A 167 10.87 23.48 -2.24
N SER A 168 10.27 22.34 -1.96
CA SER A 168 8.85 22.10 -2.29
C SER A 168 7.93 22.14 -1.09
N TRP A 169 8.43 21.70 0.05
CA TRP A 169 7.65 21.58 1.28
C TRP A 169 8.34 22.22 2.50
N GLY A 170 9.37 23.02 2.23
CA GLY A 170 10.13 23.69 3.27
C GLY A 170 11.21 22.81 3.90
N PRO A 171 12.11 23.42 4.69
CA PRO A 171 13.22 22.70 5.31
C PRO A 171 12.72 21.67 6.32
N ARG A 172 13.54 20.64 6.56
CA ARG A 172 13.31 19.68 7.64
C ARG A 172 13.40 20.40 8.98
N LEU A 173 12.53 20.03 9.92
CA LEU A 173 12.61 20.52 11.28
C LEU A 173 13.95 20.10 11.90
N VAL A 174 14.52 21.01 12.70
CA VAL A 174 15.78 20.76 13.42
C VAL A 174 15.51 19.80 14.58
N ASN A 175 16.36 18.78 14.74
CA ASN A 175 16.33 17.79 15.83
C ASN A 175 14.97 17.11 16.06
N PRO A 176 14.40 16.43 15.05
CA PRO A 176 13.14 15.72 15.23
C PRO A 176 13.31 14.53 16.19
N THR A 177 12.30 14.24 17.00
CA THR A 177 12.32 13.04 17.83
C THR A 177 12.18 11.80 16.94
N PHE A 178 13.18 10.91 16.96
CA PHE A 178 13.12 9.68 16.19
C PHE A 178 12.16 8.66 16.83
N TYR A 179 11.16 8.20 16.08
CA TYR A 179 10.16 7.24 16.54
C TYR A 179 10.34 5.86 15.90
N ARG A 180 10.49 4.84 16.76
CA ARG A 180 10.64 3.45 16.35
C ARG A 180 9.29 2.72 16.45
N SER A 181 8.42 2.89 15.47
CA SER A 181 7.19 2.09 15.36
C SER A 181 7.51 0.65 14.95
N LYS A 182 6.69 -0.31 15.40
CA LYS A 182 6.70 -1.69 14.88
C LYS A 182 6.30 -1.74 13.39
N TRP A 183 5.52 -0.78 12.90
CA TRP A 183 5.15 -0.70 11.48
C TRP A 183 6.33 -0.50 10.56
N ALA A 184 7.42 0.13 11.03
CA ALA A 184 8.62 0.30 10.22
C ALA A 184 9.25 -1.04 9.78
N LYS A 185 8.99 -2.13 10.53
CA LYS A 185 9.50 -3.48 10.24
C LYS A 185 8.53 -4.37 9.44
N ARG A 186 7.30 -3.90 9.18
CA ARG A 186 6.30 -4.67 8.43
C ARG A 186 6.49 -4.44 6.93
N ASN A 187 6.10 -5.42 6.12
CA ASN A 187 6.21 -5.31 4.66
C ASN A 187 5.21 -4.28 4.11
N THR A 188 3.93 -4.41 4.46
CA THR A 188 2.82 -3.53 4.01
C THR A 188 2.69 -3.44 2.48
N LEU A 189 3.16 -4.47 1.79
CA LEU A 189 3.11 -4.57 0.34
C LEU A 189 1.76 -5.12 -0.11
N ASP A 190 1.04 -5.92 0.68
CA ASP A 190 -0.27 -6.43 0.29
C ASP A 190 -1.27 -5.27 0.10
N PRO A 191 -1.88 -5.11 -1.10
CA PRO A 191 -2.90 -4.08 -1.32
C PRO A 191 -4.05 -4.14 -0.32
N SER A 192 -4.37 -5.32 0.20
CA SER A 192 -5.38 -5.54 1.24
C SER A 192 -5.02 -4.84 2.54
N ILE A 193 -3.74 -4.82 2.91
CA ILE A 193 -3.24 -4.11 4.09
C ILE A 193 -3.29 -2.60 3.85
N GLN A 194 -2.89 -2.14 2.66
CA GLN A 194 -2.94 -0.72 2.30
C GLN A 194 -4.38 -0.18 2.37
N GLN A 195 -5.34 -0.93 1.83
CA GLN A 195 -6.77 -0.61 1.96
C GLN A 195 -7.24 -0.67 3.42
N GLY A 196 -6.82 -1.69 4.17
CA GLY A 196 -7.12 -1.82 5.60
C GLY A 196 -6.64 -0.63 6.42
N VAL A 197 -5.43 -0.13 6.16
CA VAL A 197 -4.88 1.11 6.77
C VAL A 197 -5.76 2.31 6.43
N SER A 198 -6.12 2.49 5.15
CA SER A 198 -6.98 3.59 4.72
C SER A 198 -8.35 3.56 5.41
N HIS A 199 -9.01 2.40 5.45
CA HIS A 199 -10.29 2.23 6.13
C HIS A 199 -10.18 2.45 7.64
N PHE A 200 -9.11 1.98 8.26
CA PHE A 200 -8.87 2.16 9.68
C PHE A 200 -8.74 3.65 10.04
N LEU A 201 -7.91 4.39 9.31
CA LEU A 201 -7.71 5.82 9.55
C LEU A 201 -8.98 6.63 9.29
N ARG A 202 -9.74 6.25 8.25
CA ARG A 202 -11.08 6.81 8.00
C ARG A 202 -12.02 6.56 9.18
N ALA A 203 -12.04 5.35 9.74
CA ALA A 203 -12.86 5.03 10.91
C ALA A 203 -12.50 5.91 12.11
N GLN A 204 -11.20 6.12 12.37
CA GLN A 204 -10.76 7.00 13.46
C GLN A 204 -11.16 8.46 13.22
N SER A 205 -11.16 8.92 11.96
CA SER A 205 -11.58 10.27 11.62
C SER A 205 -13.07 10.46 11.86
N LEU A 206 -13.87 9.45 11.51
CA LEU A 206 -15.32 9.44 11.69
C LEU A 206 -15.68 9.41 13.18
N LEU A 207 -14.98 8.60 13.99
CA LEU A 207 -15.16 8.59 15.46
C LEU A 207 -14.89 9.97 16.07
N LYS A 208 -13.79 10.64 15.67
CA LYS A 208 -13.47 12.00 16.17
C LYS A 208 -14.51 13.05 15.79
N ALA A 209 -15.28 12.80 14.73
CA ALA A 209 -16.34 13.66 14.25
C ALA A 209 -17.75 13.19 14.68
N ASN A 210 -17.83 12.22 15.61
CA ASN A 210 -19.06 11.63 16.14
C ASN A 210 -19.96 10.95 15.08
N PHE A 211 -19.39 10.47 13.97
CA PHE A 211 -20.08 9.66 12.97
C PHE A 211 -19.88 8.16 13.27
N GLU A 212 -20.47 7.69 14.36
CA GLU A 212 -20.20 6.36 14.92
C GLU A 212 -20.62 5.20 14.00
N ILE A 213 -21.79 5.29 13.35
CA ILE A 213 -22.28 4.27 12.42
C ILE A 213 -21.36 4.17 11.21
N GLU A 214 -21.02 5.29 10.58
CA GLU A 214 -20.07 5.32 9.46
C GLU A 214 -18.68 4.82 9.90
N ALA A 215 -18.27 5.10 11.13
CA ALA A 215 -17.03 4.58 11.68
C ALA A 215 -17.05 3.05 11.82
N LEU A 216 -18.14 2.47 12.32
CA LEU A 216 -18.32 1.01 12.39
C LEU A 216 -18.28 0.36 11.00
N VAL A 217 -18.93 0.97 10.01
CA VAL A 217 -18.86 0.53 8.60
C VAL A 217 -17.41 0.53 8.13
N ALA A 218 -16.67 1.62 8.40
CA ALA A 218 -15.26 1.70 8.03
C ALA A 218 -14.39 0.66 8.77
N MET A 219 -14.69 0.34 10.04
CA MET A 219 -14.00 -0.72 10.79
C MET A 219 -14.26 -2.12 10.18
N ASP A 220 -15.49 -2.43 9.78
CA ASP A 220 -15.78 -3.68 9.05
C ASP A 220 -15.05 -3.70 7.69
N CYS A 221 -14.97 -2.56 6.99
CA CYS A 221 -14.19 -2.48 5.76
C CYS A 221 -12.71 -2.79 5.97
N VAL A 222 -12.12 -2.51 7.14
CA VAL A 222 -10.77 -2.99 7.47
C VAL A 222 -10.71 -4.51 7.39
N ILE A 223 -11.64 -5.19 8.07
CA ILE A 223 -11.72 -6.65 8.07
C ILE A 223 -12.00 -7.14 6.64
N GLN A 224 -12.86 -6.47 5.88
CA GLN A 224 -13.19 -6.80 4.48
C GLN A 224 -11.98 -6.79 3.57
N SER A 225 -11.20 -5.72 3.65
CA SER A 225 -9.99 -5.61 2.84
C SER A 225 -9.05 -6.77 3.17
N LEU A 226 -8.86 -7.09 4.45
CA LEU A 226 -7.95 -8.16 4.88
C LEU A 226 -8.42 -9.56 4.47
N GLN A 227 -9.72 -9.80 4.26
CA GLN A 227 -10.21 -11.06 3.69
C GLN A 227 -9.69 -11.32 2.26
N ASN A 228 -9.24 -10.29 1.54
CA ASN A 228 -8.69 -10.44 0.19
C ASN A 228 -7.23 -10.93 0.15
N MET A 229 -6.57 -11.00 1.31
CA MET A 229 -5.23 -11.62 1.42
C MET A 229 -5.28 -13.11 1.06
N ASP A 230 -4.10 -13.71 0.88
CA ASP A 230 -4.02 -15.17 0.75
C ASP A 230 -4.20 -15.86 2.12
N TRP A 231 -5.29 -16.61 2.21
CA TRP A 231 -5.70 -17.41 3.38
C TRP A 231 -5.72 -18.90 3.07
N SER A 232 -5.06 -19.34 1.98
CA SER A 232 -5.02 -20.75 1.55
C SER A 232 -4.51 -21.72 2.63
N TRP A 233 -3.74 -21.22 3.60
CA TRP A 233 -3.18 -21.96 4.72
C TRP A 233 -4.09 -22.04 5.95
N ALA A 234 -5.14 -21.21 6.02
CA ALA A 234 -5.99 -21.08 7.20
C ALA A 234 -7.19 -22.03 7.14
N SER A 235 -7.60 -22.55 8.30
CA SER A 235 -8.82 -23.36 8.43
C SER A 235 -10.09 -22.50 8.29
N GLY A 236 -11.17 -23.10 7.77
CA GLY A 236 -12.45 -22.41 7.59
C GLY A 236 -12.47 -21.59 6.31
N ASN A 237 -13.24 -20.50 6.29
CA ASN A 237 -13.35 -19.60 5.15
C ASN A 237 -13.09 -18.13 5.50
N PRO A 238 -11.84 -17.75 5.87
CA PRO A 238 -11.48 -16.36 6.16
C PRO A 238 -11.83 -15.38 5.04
N LYS A 239 -11.92 -15.83 3.78
CA LYS A 239 -12.29 -15.00 2.63
C LYS A 239 -13.76 -14.58 2.63
N ARG A 240 -14.63 -15.25 3.38
CA ARG A 240 -16.06 -14.97 3.45
C ARG A 240 -16.52 -14.61 4.86
N GLU A 241 -16.07 -15.32 5.88
CA GLU A 241 -16.54 -15.16 7.26
C GLU A 241 -15.58 -14.32 8.11
N ARG A 242 -16.11 -13.37 8.91
CA ARG A 242 -15.31 -12.48 9.77
C ARG A 242 -14.70 -13.25 10.93
N ARG A 243 -15.52 -14.14 11.51
CA ARG A 243 -15.17 -15.06 12.57
C ARG A 243 -13.97 -15.92 12.19
N ASP A 244 -13.99 -16.48 10.98
CA ASP A 244 -12.90 -17.35 10.51
C ASP A 244 -11.61 -16.58 10.25
N LEU A 245 -11.69 -15.34 9.75
CA LEU A 245 -10.52 -14.46 9.67
C LEU A 245 -9.94 -14.16 11.05
N CYS A 246 -10.78 -13.80 12.02
CA CYS A 246 -10.34 -13.58 13.40
C CYS A 246 -9.72 -14.85 14.01
N ARG A 247 -10.29 -16.03 13.73
CA ARG A 247 -9.74 -17.32 14.17
C ARG A 247 -8.39 -17.61 13.53
N ALA A 248 -8.24 -17.40 12.22
CA ALA A 248 -6.98 -17.59 11.49
C ALA A 248 -5.85 -16.70 12.04
N LEU A 249 -6.20 -15.50 12.51
CA LEU A 249 -5.28 -14.57 13.18
C LEU A 249 -5.04 -14.91 14.66
N GLY A 250 -5.61 -15.99 15.19
CA GLY A 250 -5.47 -16.43 16.58
C GLY A 250 -6.17 -15.52 17.59
N PHE A 251 -7.31 -14.91 17.22
CA PHE A 251 -8.17 -14.21 18.18
C PHE A 251 -9.19 -15.16 18.82
N GLY A 252 -9.49 -14.93 20.09
CA GLY A 252 -10.48 -15.73 20.85
C GLY A 252 -11.93 -15.45 20.45
N VAL A 253 -12.84 -16.29 20.96
CA VAL A 253 -14.28 -16.32 20.61
C VAL A 253 -14.93 -14.94 20.72
N ALA A 254 -14.69 -14.19 21.79
CA ALA A 254 -15.28 -12.85 21.95
C ALA A 254 -14.92 -11.87 20.82
N SER A 255 -13.69 -11.93 20.28
CA SER A 255 -13.29 -11.10 19.13
C SER A 255 -13.89 -11.61 17.82
N GLN A 256 -14.10 -12.93 17.70
CA GLN A 256 -14.77 -13.52 16.56
C GLN A 256 -16.25 -13.10 16.52
N ASP A 257 -16.95 -13.18 17.65
CA ASP A 257 -18.36 -12.79 17.75
C ASP A 257 -18.54 -11.29 17.51
N LEU A 258 -17.69 -10.46 18.10
CA LEU A 258 -17.69 -9.01 17.84
C LEU A 258 -17.48 -8.69 16.34
N SER A 259 -16.65 -9.46 15.63
CA SER A 259 -16.43 -9.24 14.20
C SER A 259 -17.67 -9.55 13.36
N GLU A 260 -18.45 -10.56 13.74
CA GLU A 260 -19.72 -10.89 13.09
C GLU A 260 -20.83 -9.89 13.45
N GLU A 261 -20.86 -9.43 14.70
CA GLU A 261 -21.78 -8.39 15.15
C GLU A 261 -21.57 -7.08 14.39
N VAL A 262 -20.31 -6.64 14.23
CA VAL A 262 -19.98 -5.44 13.45
C VAL A 262 -20.36 -5.60 11.98
N TYR A 263 -20.15 -6.79 11.39
CA TYR A 263 -20.58 -7.10 10.03
C TYR A 263 -22.11 -7.09 9.88
N PHE A 264 -22.83 -7.66 10.84
CA PHE A 264 -24.29 -7.60 10.90
C PHE A 264 -24.77 -6.15 10.96
N LEU A 265 -24.19 -5.33 11.84
CA LEU A 265 -24.56 -3.93 12.00
C LEU A 265 -24.31 -3.13 10.72
N ARG A 266 -23.18 -3.35 10.04
CA ARG A 266 -22.92 -2.74 8.73
C ARG A 266 -24.02 -3.10 7.73
N ASN A 267 -24.35 -4.37 7.59
CA ASN A 267 -25.29 -4.81 6.56
C ASN A 267 -26.71 -4.34 6.83
N GLN A 268 -27.14 -4.36 8.09
CA GLN A 268 -28.51 -3.98 8.44
C GLN A 268 -28.69 -2.45 8.53
N PHE A 269 -27.70 -1.72 9.03
CA PHE A 269 -27.85 -0.30 9.36
C PHE A 269 -26.95 0.63 8.52
N GLY A 270 -25.73 0.19 8.18
CA GLY A 270 -24.73 1.00 7.48
C GLY A 270 -24.88 1.05 5.96
N ALA A 271 -25.35 -0.04 5.34
CA ALA A 271 -25.41 -0.20 3.88
C ALA A 271 -26.66 0.41 3.23
N HIS A 272 -27.65 0.85 4.02
CA HIS A 272 -28.93 1.36 3.52
C HIS A 272 -29.06 2.87 3.76
N ALA A 273 -29.13 3.65 2.67
CA ALA A 273 -29.05 5.12 2.70
C ALA A 273 -30.24 5.85 3.34
N GLY A 274 -31.38 5.18 3.63
CA GLY A 274 -32.57 5.89 4.12
C GLY A 274 -33.60 5.08 4.89
N GLY A 275 -33.42 3.76 5.07
CA GLY A 275 -34.48 2.91 5.59
C GLY A 275 -34.68 2.95 7.11
N TRP A 276 -33.63 3.28 7.89
CA TRP A 276 -33.63 3.07 9.36
C TRP A 276 -32.90 4.15 10.16
N ARG A 277 -32.35 5.19 9.51
CA ARG A 277 -31.69 6.35 10.16
C ARG A 277 -32.64 7.26 10.97
N TRP A 278 -33.91 6.86 11.09
CA TRP A 278 -34.99 7.54 11.83
C TRP A 278 -35.29 6.88 13.17
N TRP A 279 -34.69 5.70 13.45
CA TRP A 279 -34.69 5.07 14.77
C TRP A 279 -33.43 5.47 15.54
N ASP A 280 -33.54 5.52 16.86
CA ASP A 280 -32.53 6.05 17.78
C ASP A 280 -31.25 5.20 17.71
N ALA A 281 -30.29 5.63 16.89
CA ALA A 281 -29.05 4.89 16.64
C ALA A 281 -28.25 4.60 17.91
N GLY A 282 -28.52 5.35 19.00
CA GLY A 282 -27.95 5.12 20.32
C GLY A 282 -28.26 3.74 20.90
N GLU A 283 -29.44 3.16 20.63
CA GLU A 283 -29.83 1.84 21.18
C GLU A 283 -28.99 0.70 20.58
N TYR A 284 -28.58 0.82 19.31
CA TYR A 284 -27.76 -0.20 18.64
C TYR A 284 -26.26 -0.06 18.93
N LEU A 285 -25.86 1.09 19.48
CA LEU A 285 -24.48 1.41 19.83
C LEU A 285 -24.20 1.23 21.33
N GLU A 286 -25.15 0.63 22.06
CA GLU A 286 -25.01 0.31 23.47
C GLU A 286 -23.76 -0.54 23.76
N GLY A 287 -23.21 -0.38 24.97
CA GLY A 287 -22.17 -1.28 25.47
C GLY A 287 -20.76 -1.07 24.87
N ASP A 288 -20.42 0.15 24.46
CA ASP A 288 -19.07 0.54 24.03
C ASP A 288 -18.60 -0.17 22.73
N ILE A 289 -19.55 -0.56 21.88
CA ILE A 289 -19.27 -1.36 20.69
C ILE A 289 -18.30 -0.67 19.73
N CYS A 290 -18.42 0.64 19.52
CA CYS A 290 -17.52 1.43 18.67
C CYS A 290 -16.06 1.35 19.14
N ASN A 291 -15.80 1.48 20.44
CA ASN A 291 -14.45 1.38 20.96
C ASN A 291 -13.92 -0.06 20.92
N LYS A 292 -14.76 -1.05 21.21
CA LYS A 292 -14.40 -2.47 21.06
C LYS A 292 -14.04 -2.80 19.61
N ALA A 293 -14.84 -2.37 18.64
CA ALA A 293 -14.62 -2.55 17.20
C ALA A 293 -13.37 -1.80 16.72
N SER A 294 -13.13 -0.58 17.22
CA SER A 294 -11.92 0.20 16.94
C SER A 294 -10.65 -0.54 17.41
N ARG A 295 -10.68 -1.07 18.64
CA ARG A 295 -9.58 -1.90 19.18
C ARG A 295 -9.41 -3.19 18.38
N LEU A 296 -10.50 -3.85 18.01
CA LEU A 296 -10.45 -5.09 17.22
C LEU A 296 -9.84 -4.84 15.84
N SER A 297 -10.37 -3.88 15.08
CA SER A 297 -9.88 -3.54 13.73
C SER A 297 -8.39 -3.16 13.75
N SER A 298 -7.95 -2.36 14.73
CA SER A 298 -6.52 -2.07 14.93
C SER A 298 -5.68 -3.32 15.18
N ARG A 299 -6.16 -4.27 15.99
CA ARG A 299 -5.43 -5.51 16.31
C ARG A 299 -5.41 -6.47 15.11
N VAL A 300 -6.53 -6.64 14.43
CA VAL A 300 -6.67 -7.47 13.22
C VAL A 300 -5.71 -6.95 12.15
N LEU A 301 -5.74 -5.65 11.86
CA LEU A 301 -4.84 -5.01 10.89
C LEU A 301 -3.36 -5.22 11.22
N ARG A 302 -2.97 -5.02 12.49
CA ARG A 302 -1.59 -5.25 12.95
C ARG A 302 -1.16 -6.71 12.78
N LYS A 303 -1.99 -7.66 13.20
CA LYS A 303 -1.69 -9.08 13.06
C LYS A 303 -1.63 -9.53 11.60
N SER A 304 -2.55 -9.05 10.75
CA SER A 304 -2.51 -9.35 9.32
C SER A 304 -1.21 -8.85 8.68
N ALA A 305 -0.75 -7.65 9.06
CA ALA A 305 0.52 -7.13 8.58
C ALA A 305 1.75 -7.87 9.14
N ASP A 306 1.65 -8.50 10.32
CA ASP A 306 2.68 -9.40 10.84
C ASP A 306 2.69 -10.76 10.10
N ILE A 307 1.51 -11.27 9.74
CA ILE A 307 1.34 -12.52 8.96
C ILE A 307 1.79 -12.36 7.51
N GLU A 308 1.61 -11.18 6.90
CA GLU A 308 2.07 -10.91 5.53
C GLU A 308 3.53 -11.33 5.33
N ALA A 309 4.42 -10.97 6.27
CA ALA A 309 5.83 -11.32 6.17
C ALA A 309 6.10 -12.84 6.18
N GLN A 310 5.19 -13.65 6.70
CA GLN A 310 5.32 -15.11 6.79
C GLN A 310 4.83 -15.82 5.51
N HIS A 311 3.84 -15.25 4.81
CA HIS A 311 3.19 -15.89 3.67
C HIS A 311 3.42 -15.17 2.33
N ARG A 312 3.92 -13.93 2.36
CA ARG A 312 4.26 -13.11 1.20
C ARG A 312 5.70 -12.63 1.36
N MET A 313 6.65 -13.46 0.93
CA MET A 313 8.09 -13.20 0.98
C MET A 313 8.53 -12.23 -0.12
N PHE A 314 8.07 -10.98 -0.04
CA PHE A 314 8.65 -9.89 -0.82
C PHE A 314 9.58 -9.11 0.08
N ASP A 315 10.83 -8.98 -0.34
CA ASP A 315 11.74 -8.00 0.25
C ASP A 315 11.26 -6.62 -0.19
N PRO A 316 10.81 -5.72 0.70
CA PRO A 316 10.46 -4.35 0.33
C PRO A 316 11.70 -3.49 0.04
N GLU A 317 12.91 -3.99 0.33
CA GLU A 317 14.17 -3.28 0.26
C GLU A 317 15.27 -4.09 -0.46
N PRO A 318 15.00 -4.66 -1.67
CA PRO A 318 15.91 -5.56 -2.35
C PRO A 318 17.19 -4.85 -2.80
N GLU A 319 18.30 -5.60 -2.82
CA GLU A 319 19.57 -5.09 -3.35
C GLU A 319 19.58 -5.04 -4.89
N ASN A 320 18.75 -5.87 -5.52
CA ASN A 320 18.62 -5.97 -6.97
C ASN A 320 17.15 -5.94 -7.37
N TRP A 321 16.70 -4.83 -7.94
CA TRP A 321 15.32 -4.68 -8.35
C TRP A 321 14.95 -5.62 -9.51
N ALA A 322 15.89 -5.91 -10.43
CA ALA A 322 15.62 -6.79 -11.56
C ALA A 322 15.26 -8.21 -11.10
N ASN A 323 16.12 -8.79 -10.24
CA ASN A 323 15.86 -10.09 -9.63
C ASN A 323 14.58 -10.07 -8.81
N TRP A 324 14.35 -9.00 -8.04
CA TRP A 324 13.12 -8.84 -7.26
C TRP A 324 11.86 -8.91 -8.13
N LEU A 325 11.83 -8.21 -9.28
CA LEU A 325 10.70 -8.25 -10.20
C LEU A 325 10.50 -9.64 -10.77
N GLU A 326 11.57 -10.29 -11.22
CA GLU A 326 11.46 -11.63 -11.78
C GLU A 326 10.96 -12.64 -10.74
N ASP A 327 11.58 -12.69 -9.57
CA ASP A 327 11.24 -13.65 -8.52
C ASP A 327 9.82 -13.43 -7.96
N SER A 328 9.36 -12.17 -7.97
CA SER A 328 8.07 -11.77 -7.37
C SER A 328 6.99 -11.45 -8.40
N PHE A 329 7.24 -11.71 -9.70
CA PHE A 329 6.41 -11.17 -10.78
C PHE A 329 4.92 -11.49 -10.62
N ASP A 330 4.57 -12.74 -10.33
CA ASP A 330 3.17 -13.17 -10.23
C ASP A 330 2.40 -12.37 -9.17
N GLY A 331 3.03 -12.09 -8.02
CA GLY A 331 2.42 -11.32 -6.94
C GLY A 331 2.42 -9.82 -7.19
N ILE A 332 3.46 -9.28 -7.84
CA ILE A 332 3.51 -7.89 -8.29
C ILE A 332 2.42 -7.66 -9.32
N TRP A 333 2.37 -8.47 -10.38
CA TRP A 333 1.38 -8.43 -11.45
C TRP A 333 -0.05 -8.38 -10.90
N THR A 334 -0.36 -9.28 -9.98
CA THR A 334 -1.66 -9.33 -9.32
C THR A 334 -1.97 -8.08 -8.49
N ALA A 335 -0.95 -7.48 -7.88
CA ALA A 335 -1.10 -6.29 -7.03
C ALA A 335 -1.18 -4.98 -7.82
N VAL A 336 -0.44 -4.85 -8.92
CA VAL A 336 -0.27 -3.58 -9.65
C VAL A 336 -1.09 -3.48 -10.93
N TRP A 337 -1.41 -4.60 -11.57
CA TRP A 337 -2.06 -4.66 -12.88
C TRP A 337 -3.49 -5.24 -12.83
N PHE A 338 -3.99 -5.45 -11.61
CA PHE A 338 -5.24 -6.09 -11.23
C PHE A 338 -5.26 -7.61 -11.42
N LYS A 339 -5.82 -8.27 -10.41
CA LYS A 339 -6.22 -9.68 -10.45
C LYS A 339 -7.28 -9.82 -11.53
N ASP A 340 -7.10 -10.75 -12.48
CA ASP A 340 -8.24 -11.16 -13.30
C ASP A 340 -9.36 -11.61 -12.35
N PRO A 341 -10.62 -11.16 -12.54
CA PRO A 341 -11.74 -11.74 -11.85
C PRO A 341 -11.86 -13.19 -12.35
N THR A 342 -11.20 -14.11 -11.65
CA THR A 342 -11.43 -15.55 -11.77
C THR A 342 -12.79 -15.89 -11.20
#